data_AF-A0A8S1R1V5-F1
#
_entry.id   AF-A0A8S1R1V5-F1
#
_cell.length_a   1.000
_cell.length_b   1.000
_cell.length_c   1.000
_cell.angle_alpha   90.00
_cell.angle_beta   90.00
_cell.angle_gamma   90.00
#
_symmetry.space_group_name_H-M   'P 1'
#
loop_
_entity.id
_entity.type
_entity.pdbx_description
1 polymer ?
#
loop_
_entity_poly.entity_id
_entity_poly.type
_entity_poly.pdbx_seq_one_letter_code
_entity_poly.pdbx_strand_id
1 'polypeptide(L)'
;MSECIYKLQSEEEQQIEEPKKPIQNQKRYKSQHPGNLPPSYSTFNTKNTTLNINNINGNQILHKGYLKHHALWGKPKNFEVTDELIFPLGLIKPDDCAIKKPSIPNHFKQKVDMEKFKEYLENKPKRPKSAGQKPKQMDYFKKDTFGKVPEYLEKMRNDKLEKQRQEEEEIRRKKKEKDDQKVKKGDVFKIMQQLLQKKEEMLKEFAQYSHKRDMTQQTKLKKEELEKRLNQIDGDIKKLERLYNH
;
A
#
# COMPACT_ATOMS: atom_id res chain seq x y z
N MET A 1 -34.81 -82.80 -36.52
CA MET A 1 -33.77 -82.82 -35.47
C MET A 1 -32.66 -81.86 -35.89
N SER A 2 -32.30 -80.80 -35.19
CA SER A 2 -32.86 -80.14 -33.99
C SER A 2 -31.98 -78.91 -33.76
N GLU A 3 -32.63 -77.74 -33.74
CA GLU A 3 -32.40 -76.57 -32.88
C GLU A 3 -30.96 -76.07 -32.65
N CYS A 4 -30.65 -74.90 -33.23
CA CYS A 4 -29.60 -74.03 -32.72
C CYS A 4 -30.22 -73.03 -31.73
N ILE A 5 -29.78 -73.12 -30.47
CA ILE A 5 -30.36 -72.52 -29.25
C ILE A 5 -30.02 -71.01 -29.11
N TYR A 6 -29.20 -70.43 -29.98
CA TYR A 6 -28.68 -69.06 -29.80
C TYR A 6 -29.51 -67.95 -30.47
N LYS A 7 -30.84 -68.08 -30.49
CA LYS A 7 -31.74 -67.05 -31.07
C LYS A 7 -32.71 -66.41 -30.06
N LEU A 8 -32.46 -66.55 -28.76
CA LEU A 8 -33.33 -66.08 -27.69
C LEU A 8 -32.55 -65.44 -26.53
N GLN A 9 -31.90 -64.31 -26.78
CA GLN A 9 -31.54 -63.29 -25.77
C GLN A 9 -31.64 -61.92 -26.46
N SER A 10 -32.83 -61.33 -26.44
CA SER A 10 -33.21 -60.21 -25.55
C SER A 10 -32.83 -58.86 -26.16
N GLU A 11 -33.80 -58.29 -26.89
CA GLU A 11 -33.86 -56.91 -27.37
C GLU A 11 -34.08 -55.88 -26.23
N GLU A 12 -33.79 -56.26 -25.00
CA GLU A 12 -33.86 -55.38 -23.84
C GLU A 12 -32.47 -54.76 -23.62
N GLU A 13 -32.44 -53.43 -23.76
CA GLU A 13 -31.45 -52.54 -23.17
C GLU A 13 -30.13 -52.38 -23.94
N GLN A 14 -30.24 -52.09 -25.24
CA GLN A 14 -29.38 -51.07 -25.85
C GLN A 14 -29.75 -49.68 -25.28
N GLN A 15 -29.49 -49.45 -23.99
CA GLN A 15 -29.34 -48.08 -23.49
C GLN A 15 -27.96 -47.60 -23.89
N ILE A 16 -27.90 -46.97 -25.06
CA ILE A 16 -26.81 -46.05 -25.41
C ILE A 16 -26.87 -44.96 -24.34
N GLU A 17 -25.93 -44.95 -23.39
CA GLU A 17 -25.77 -43.82 -22.47
C GLU A 17 -25.56 -42.55 -23.31
N GLU A 18 -26.56 -41.68 -23.32
CA GLU A 18 -26.41 -40.35 -23.91
C GLU A 18 -25.19 -39.64 -23.28
N PRO A 19 -24.38 -38.91 -24.07
CA PRO A 19 -23.22 -38.22 -23.54
C PRO A 19 -23.67 -37.27 -22.42
N LYS A 20 -23.24 -37.55 -21.18
CA LYS A 20 -23.50 -36.70 -20.00
C LYS A 20 -23.20 -35.25 -20.37
N LYS A 21 -24.26 -34.42 -20.43
CA LYS A 21 -24.15 -32.98 -20.68
C LYS A 21 -23.09 -32.40 -19.74
N PRO A 22 -22.21 -31.49 -20.21
CA PRO A 22 -21.17 -30.93 -19.38
C PRO A 22 -21.80 -30.33 -18.13
N ILE A 23 -21.36 -30.78 -16.96
CA ILE A 23 -21.82 -30.32 -15.65
C ILE A 23 -21.77 -28.79 -15.68
N GLN A 24 -22.93 -28.15 -15.68
CA GLN A 24 -23.00 -26.69 -15.64
C GLN A 24 -22.33 -26.27 -14.35
N ASN A 25 -21.18 -25.59 -14.47
CA ASN A 25 -20.41 -25.09 -13.33
C ASN A 25 -21.37 -24.37 -12.38
N GLN A 26 -21.55 -24.93 -11.18
CA GLN A 26 -22.42 -24.34 -10.18
C GLN A 26 -21.97 -22.90 -9.94
N LYS A 27 -22.91 -21.95 -9.99
CA LYS A 27 -22.61 -20.53 -9.77
C LYS A 27 -21.92 -20.40 -8.41
N ARG A 28 -20.74 -19.77 -8.40
CA ARG A 28 -19.99 -19.52 -7.17
C ARG A 28 -20.89 -18.79 -6.17
N TYR A 29 -20.87 -19.23 -4.91
CA TYR A 29 -21.57 -18.58 -3.81
C TYR A 29 -21.18 -17.09 -3.75
N LYS A 30 -22.17 -16.21 -3.70
CA LYS A 30 -21.98 -14.78 -3.46
C LYS A 30 -22.32 -14.49 -2.01
N SER A 31 -21.41 -13.87 -1.28
CA SER A 31 -21.66 -13.42 0.09
C SER A 31 -22.84 -12.46 0.16
N GLN A 32 -23.58 -12.52 1.27
CA GLN A 32 -24.65 -11.56 1.56
C GLN A 32 -24.12 -10.12 1.74
N HIS A 33 -22.83 -9.97 2.03
CA HIS A 33 -22.18 -8.67 2.23
C HIS A 33 -21.54 -8.14 0.94
N PRO A 34 -21.75 -6.86 0.59
CA PRO A 34 -21.10 -6.25 -0.56
C PRO A 34 -19.59 -6.13 -0.36
N GLY A 35 -18.82 -6.56 -1.38
CA GLY A 35 -17.35 -6.55 -1.32
C GLY A 35 -16.69 -5.17 -1.33
N ASN A 36 -17.49 -4.10 -1.45
CA ASN A 36 -17.02 -2.71 -1.36
C ASN A 36 -17.32 -2.08 0.02
N LEU A 37 -17.65 -2.90 1.03
CA LEU A 37 -17.75 -2.41 2.40
C LEU A 37 -16.33 -2.10 2.92
N PRO A 38 -16.11 -0.90 3.49
CA PRO A 38 -14.88 -0.66 4.23
C PRO A 38 -14.80 -1.64 5.40
N PRO A 39 -13.59 -2.05 5.83
CA PRO A 39 -13.43 -2.98 6.94
C PRO A 39 -14.05 -2.39 8.21
N SER A 40 -15.22 -2.87 8.59
CA SER A 40 -16.04 -2.30 9.66
C SER A 40 -15.56 -2.70 11.07
N TYR A 41 -14.48 -3.46 11.21
CA TYR A 41 -13.99 -3.95 12.50
C TYR A 41 -12.45 -4.11 12.59
N SER A 42 -11.67 -3.42 11.75
CA SER A 42 -10.20 -3.45 11.91
C SER A 42 -9.78 -2.60 13.11
N THR A 43 -9.43 -3.24 14.22
CA THR A 43 -8.85 -2.59 15.41
C THR A 43 -7.40 -2.14 15.20
N PHE A 44 -6.78 -2.51 14.08
CA PHE A 44 -5.44 -2.06 13.73
C PHE A 44 -5.50 -0.76 12.90
N ASN A 45 -4.98 0.32 13.49
CA ASN A 45 -4.48 1.55 12.84
C ASN A 45 -5.45 2.64 12.35
N THR A 46 -6.52 2.93 13.08
CA THR A 46 -7.34 4.14 12.82
C THR A 46 -7.49 5.05 14.04
N LYS A 47 -6.37 5.43 14.67
CA LYS A 47 -6.40 6.44 15.75
C LYS A 47 -6.86 7.84 15.26
N ASN A 48 -6.80 8.12 13.95
CA ASN A 48 -7.03 9.46 13.38
C ASN A 48 -7.96 9.52 12.14
N THR A 49 -8.69 8.46 11.76
CA THR A 49 -9.62 8.52 10.60
C THR A 49 -11.07 8.58 11.04
N THR A 50 -11.83 9.53 10.49
CA THR A 50 -13.25 9.80 10.80
C THR A 50 -14.23 8.78 10.18
N LEU A 51 -13.92 7.49 10.24
CA LEU A 51 -14.88 6.43 9.93
C LEU A 51 -15.19 5.66 11.21
N ASN A 52 -15.80 6.35 12.17
CA ASN A 52 -16.48 5.70 13.28
C ASN A 52 -17.78 5.10 12.74
N ILE A 53 -17.72 3.89 12.20
CA ILE A 53 -18.93 3.08 12.00
C ILE A 53 -19.12 2.28 13.28
N ASN A 54 -19.70 2.92 14.29
CA ASN A 54 -20.26 2.22 15.44
C ASN A 54 -21.62 1.67 15.04
N ASN A 55 -21.67 0.45 14.51
CA ASN A 55 -22.93 -0.28 14.56
C ASN A 55 -22.72 -1.80 14.64
N ILE A 56 -22.74 -2.30 15.87
CA ILE A 56 -22.77 -3.74 16.20
C ILE A 56 -24.06 -4.40 15.67
N ASN A 57 -25.12 -3.63 15.35
CA ASN A 57 -26.42 -4.16 14.95
C ASN A 57 -26.62 -4.34 13.44
N GLY A 58 -25.58 -4.18 12.61
CA GLY A 58 -25.66 -4.50 11.18
C GLY A 58 -26.55 -3.58 10.32
N ASN A 59 -27.08 -2.48 10.87
CA ASN A 59 -27.81 -1.50 10.07
C ASN A 59 -26.86 -0.79 9.10
N GLN A 60 -27.12 -0.96 7.81
CA GLN A 60 -26.34 -0.36 6.73
C GLN A 60 -26.58 1.14 6.67
N ILE A 61 -25.80 1.91 7.42
CA ILE A 61 -25.71 3.35 7.17
C ILE A 61 -24.82 3.50 5.93
N LEU A 62 -25.45 3.64 4.77
CA LEU A 62 -24.80 4.00 3.50
C LEU A 62 -24.21 5.41 3.64
N HIS A 63 -23.02 5.49 4.23
CA HIS A 63 -22.27 6.73 4.20
C HIS A 63 -21.86 6.95 2.73
N LYS A 64 -22.40 7.99 2.09
CA LYS A 64 -21.85 8.52 0.83
C LYS A 64 -20.47 9.13 1.16
N GLY A 65 -19.49 8.26 1.40
CA GLY A 65 -18.14 8.64 1.76
C GLY A 65 -17.45 9.19 0.53
N TYR A 66 -17.27 10.50 0.47
CA TYR A 66 -16.32 11.12 -0.43
C TYR A 66 -14.94 10.51 -0.13
N LEU A 67 -14.40 9.73 -1.07
CA LEU A 67 -12.99 9.33 -1.04
C LEU A 67 -12.15 10.61 -1.06
N LYS A 68 -11.64 11.02 0.10
CA LYS A 68 -10.67 12.12 0.19
C LYS A 68 -9.33 11.60 -0.33
N HIS A 69 -9.18 11.51 -1.66
CA HIS A 69 -7.93 11.18 -2.33
C HIS A 69 -6.76 12.14 -1.98
N HIS A 70 -7.07 13.28 -1.36
CA HIS A 70 -6.15 14.33 -0.95
C HIS A 70 -5.75 14.29 0.54
N ALA A 71 -6.19 13.28 1.32
CA ALA A 71 -5.86 13.22 2.75
C ALA A 71 -4.36 12.97 3.02
N LEU A 72 -3.68 12.24 2.13
CA LEU A 72 -2.25 11.92 2.26
C LEU A 72 -1.34 12.88 1.49
N TRP A 73 -1.75 13.33 0.30
CA TRP A 73 -0.90 14.10 -0.60
C TRP A 73 -1.32 15.57 -0.77
N GLY A 74 -2.36 16.01 -0.06
CA GLY A 74 -2.90 17.35 -0.21
C GLY A 74 -3.57 17.56 -1.58
N LYS A 75 -4.02 18.79 -1.82
CA LYS A 75 -4.53 19.21 -3.14
C LYS A 75 -3.35 19.76 -3.97
N PRO A 76 -3.38 19.65 -5.31
CA PRO A 76 -2.36 20.25 -6.17
C PRO A 76 -2.32 21.77 -5.99
N LYS A 77 -1.16 22.38 -6.26
CA LYS A 77 -0.83 23.78 -5.95
C LYS A 77 -1.78 24.83 -6.55
N ASN A 78 -2.52 24.48 -7.61
CA ASN A 78 -3.40 25.40 -8.34
C ASN A 78 -4.89 25.04 -8.16
N PHE A 79 -5.26 24.33 -7.10
CA PHE A 79 -6.67 24.07 -6.80
C PHE A 79 -7.32 25.33 -6.20
N GLU A 80 -7.97 26.11 -7.05
CA GLU A 80 -8.84 27.20 -6.62
C GLU A 80 -10.15 26.61 -6.09
N VAL A 81 -10.52 26.99 -4.86
CA VAL A 81 -11.84 26.68 -4.31
C VAL A 81 -12.79 27.67 -4.95
N THR A 82 -13.63 27.22 -5.88
CA THR A 82 -14.68 28.07 -6.45
C THR A 82 -15.71 28.40 -5.37
N ASP A 83 -16.11 29.67 -5.29
CA ASP A 83 -17.03 30.21 -4.26
C ASP A 83 -18.43 29.56 -4.28
N GLU A 84 -18.75 28.75 -5.29
CA GLU A 84 -19.97 27.94 -5.36
C GLU A 84 -20.03 26.81 -4.30
N LEU A 85 -18.93 26.57 -3.56
CA LEU A 85 -18.86 25.62 -2.44
C LEU A 85 -18.94 26.28 -1.05
N ILE A 86 -19.38 27.52 -0.97
CA ILE A 86 -19.84 28.10 0.31
C ILE A 86 -21.21 27.49 0.61
N PHE A 87 -21.22 26.32 1.24
CA PHE A 87 -22.44 25.77 1.82
C PHE A 87 -23.05 26.83 2.74
N PRO A 88 -24.37 27.12 2.65
CA PRO A 88 -25.02 27.92 3.67
C PRO A 88 -24.78 27.23 5.01
N LEU A 89 -24.33 27.98 6.01
CA LEU A 89 -24.13 27.56 7.40
C LEU A 89 -25.48 27.15 8.02
N GLY A 90 -26.05 26.05 7.54
CA GLY A 90 -27.11 25.31 8.19
C GLY A 90 -26.47 24.53 9.33
N LEU A 91 -26.36 25.18 10.48
CA LEU A 91 -26.13 24.52 11.76
C LEU A 91 -27.20 23.43 11.91
N ILE A 92 -26.82 22.17 11.69
CA ILE A 92 -27.62 21.03 12.13
C ILE A 92 -27.67 21.16 13.65
N LYS A 93 -28.83 21.59 14.18
CA LYS A 93 -29.07 21.60 15.62
C LYS A 93 -29.01 20.13 16.08
N PRO A 94 -28.23 19.80 17.13
CA PRO A 94 -28.35 18.49 17.74
C PRO A 94 -29.76 18.38 18.33
N ASP A 95 -30.45 17.27 18.04
CA ASP A 95 -31.76 16.98 18.64
C ASP A 95 -31.67 17.09 20.17
N ASP A 96 -32.68 17.73 20.75
CA ASP A 96 -32.77 18.14 22.14
C ASP A 96 -32.40 17.02 23.13
N CYS A 97 -31.16 17.04 23.62
CA CYS A 97 -30.73 16.22 24.75
C CYS A 97 -31.35 16.79 26.03
N ALA A 98 -32.51 16.27 26.42
CA ALA A 98 -33.24 16.63 27.63
C ALA A 98 -32.50 16.23 28.93
N ILE A 99 -31.39 16.90 29.24
CA ILE A 99 -30.73 16.79 30.54
C ILE A 99 -31.28 17.90 31.44
N LYS A 100 -32.35 17.60 32.19
CA LYS A 100 -32.82 18.48 33.28
C LYS A 100 -31.76 18.47 34.39
N LYS A 101 -31.03 19.57 34.56
CA LYS A 101 -30.08 19.71 35.68
C LYS A 101 -30.85 19.63 37.00
N PRO A 102 -30.39 18.86 38.00
CA PRO A 102 -31.07 18.76 39.30
C PRO A 102 -30.99 20.10 40.05
N SER A 103 -32.03 20.41 40.83
CA SER A 103 -32.05 21.60 41.67
C SER A 103 -31.03 21.47 42.80
N ILE A 104 -30.10 22.42 42.90
CA ILE A 104 -29.05 22.44 43.92
C ILE A 104 -29.66 22.93 45.25
N PRO A 105 -29.54 22.18 46.35
CA PRO A 105 -30.03 22.63 47.66
C PRO A 105 -29.30 23.89 48.14
N ASN A 106 -30.05 24.92 48.51
CA ASN A 106 -29.53 26.16 49.09
C ASN A 106 -29.08 25.95 50.55
N HIS A 107 -27.90 25.35 50.75
CA HIS A 107 -27.38 25.02 52.08
C HIS A 107 -26.77 26.23 52.84
N PHE A 108 -26.65 27.40 52.21
CA PHE A 108 -25.92 28.56 52.73
C PHE A 108 -26.80 29.61 53.45
N LYS A 109 -27.71 29.20 54.34
CA LYS A 109 -28.40 30.12 55.27
C LYS A 109 -27.80 30.10 56.69
N GLN A 110 -26.50 29.83 56.83
CA GLN A 110 -25.83 30.11 58.09
C GLN A 110 -25.64 31.64 58.19
N LYS A 111 -26.35 32.26 59.14
CA LYS A 111 -26.12 33.67 59.47
C LYS A 111 -24.70 33.79 60.01
N VAL A 112 -23.82 34.43 59.24
CA VAL A 112 -22.46 34.71 59.69
C VAL A 112 -22.56 35.73 60.81
N ASP A 113 -21.94 35.43 61.95
CA ASP A 113 -21.92 36.30 63.11
C ASP A 113 -20.99 37.48 62.82
N MET A 114 -21.57 38.65 62.53
CA MET A 114 -20.84 39.81 62.00
C MET A 114 -19.81 40.37 63.01
N GLU A 115 -20.03 40.12 64.30
CA GLU A 115 -19.14 40.55 65.38
C GLU A 115 -17.83 39.76 65.36
N LYS A 116 -17.91 38.43 65.28
CA LYS A 116 -16.72 37.56 65.10
C LYS A 116 -15.96 37.88 63.81
N PHE A 117 -16.67 38.26 62.75
CA PHE A 117 -16.02 38.64 61.49
C PHE A 117 -15.26 39.96 61.60
N LYS A 118 -15.80 40.95 62.33
CA LYS A 118 -15.11 42.21 62.61
C LYS A 118 -13.86 42.00 63.46
N GLU A 119 -13.96 41.20 64.53
CA GLU A 119 -12.83 40.84 65.37
C GLU A 119 -11.73 40.12 64.58
N TYR A 120 -12.11 39.21 63.67
CA TYR A 120 -11.17 38.53 62.77
C TYR A 120 -10.45 39.49 61.81
N LEU A 121 -11.13 40.53 61.32
CA LEU A 121 -10.51 41.54 60.45
C LEU A 121 -9.55 42.46 61.22
N GLU A 122 -9.88 42.81 62.46
CA GLU A 122 -9.07 43.69 63.32
C GLU A 122 -7.81 42.99 63.82
N ASN A 123 -7.91 41.72 64.20
CA ASN A 123 -6.78 40.92 64.70
C ASN A 123 -5.95 40.27 63.59
N LYS A 124 -6.27 40.52 62.31
CA LYS A 124 -5.55 39.90 61.20
C LYS A 124 -4.14 40.48 61.10
N PRO A 125 -3.07 39.66 61.18
CA PRO A 125 -1.72 40.16 60.97
C PRO A 125 -1.63 40.78 59.58
N LYS A 126 -1.28 42.07 59.51
CA LYS A 126 -1.05 42.76 58.23
C LYS A 126 0.07 42.02 57.51
N ARG A 127 -0.27 41.29 56.44
CA ARG A 127 0.72 40.65 55.57
C ARG A 127 1.72 41.74 55.17
N PRO A 128 3.04 41.54 55.36
CA PRO A 128 4.02 42.49 54.83
C PRO A 128 3.72 42.63 53.35
N LYS A 129 3.58 43.87 52.87
CA LYS A 129 3.41 44.14 51.44
C LYS A 129 4.67 43.62 50.77
N SER A 130 4.63 42.38 50.27
CA SER A 130 5.66 41.86 49.37
C SER A 130 5.86 42.92 48.31
N ALA A 131 7.09 43.42 48.16
CA ALA A 131 7.40 44.46 47.19
C ALA A 131 6.95 43.93 45.82
N GLY A 132 5.76 44.33 45.38
CA GLY A 132 5.17 43.86 44.15
C GLY A 132 6.10 44.32 43.04
N GLN A 133 6.85 43.39 42.45
CA GLN A 133 7.59 43.68 41.25
C GLN A 133 6.55 44.05 40.21
N LYS A 134 6.47 45.35 39.87
CA LYS A 134 5.65 45.79 38.74
C LYS A 134 6.15 44.99 37.52
N PRO A 135 5.24 44.45 36.69
CA PRO A 135 5.66 43.73 35.49
C PRO A 135 6.54 44.68 34.68
N LYS A 136 7.82 44.32 34.52
CA LYS A 136 8.76 45.13 33.74
C LYS A 136 8.25 45.13 32.30
N GLN A 137 7.94 46.31 31.77
CA GLN A 137 7.66 46.47 30.34
C GLN A 137 8.96 46.13 29.59
N MET A 138 8.97 44.98 28.91
CA MET A 138 10.12 44.53 28.11
C MET A 138 10.06 45.23 26.75
N ASP A 139 11.12 45.93 26.40
CA ASP A 139 11.29 46.56 25.10
C ASP A 139 11.81 45.52 24.10
N TYR A 140 10.92 45.04 23.22
CA TYR A 140 11.23 43.94 22.28
C TYR A 140 12.24 44.33 21.19
N PHE A 141 12.52 45.63 21.01
CA PHE A 141 13.47 46.13 20.02
C PHE A 141 14.92 46.12 20.51
N LYS A 142 15.14 46.01 21.83
CA LYS A 142 16.47 46.01 22.45
C LYS A 142 17.05 44.60 22.61
N LYS A 143 16.67 43.66 21.74
CA LYS A 143 17.25 42.32 21.73
C LYS A 143 18.62 42.36 21.04
N ASP A 144 19.64 41.79 21.66
CA ASP A 144 21.01 41.74 21.09
C ASP A 144 21.12 40.95 19.77
N THR A 145 20.11 40.13 19.52
CA THR A 145 19.96 39.30 18.32
C THR A 145 19.00 39.92 17.30
N PHE A 146 18.48 41.12 17.52
CA PHE A 146 17.61 41.79 16.56
C PHE A 146 18.36 42.00 15.24
N GLY A 147 17.78 41.54 14.13
CA GLY A 147 18.39 41.58 12.80
C GLY A 147 19.44 40.50 12.51
N LYS A 148 19.82 39.66 13.49
CA LYS A 148 20.74 38.52 13.26
C LYS A 148 19.95 37.25 12.96
N VAL A 149 20.48 36.41 12.08
CA VAL A 149 19.91 35.08 11.83
C VAL A 149 20.19 34.18 13.05
N PRO A 150 19.18 33.53 13.64
CA PRO A 150 19.41 32.59 14.73
C PRO A 150 20.30 31.41 14.33
N GLU A 151 21.19 31.01 15.23
CA GLU A 151 22.16 29.92 15.01
C GLU A 151 21.50 28.60 14.58
N TYR A 152 20.32 28.29 15.12
CA TYR A 152 19.61 27.05 14.75
C TYR A 152 19.16 27.04 13.28
N LEU A 153 18.86 28.20 12.68
CA LEU A 153 18.52 28.29 11.26
C LEU A 153 19.74 28.04 10.38
N GLU A 154 20.92 28.49 10.80
CA GLU A 154 22.18 28.22 10.12
C GLU A 154 22.52 26.73 10.17
N LYS A 155 22.36 26.09 11.34
CA LYS A 155 22.50 24.63 11.49
C LYS A 155 21.57 23.89 10.52
N MET A 156 20.28 24.24 10.49
CA MET A 156 19.34 23.60 9.55
C MET A 156 19.70 23.82 8.08
N ARG A 157 20.28 24.97 7.71
CA ARG A 157 20.74 25.22 6.34
C ARG A 157 21.90 24.29 5.99
N ASN A 158 22.87 24.17 6.88
CA ASN A 158 24.04 23.33 6.68
C ASN A 158 23.66 21.84 6.65
N ASP A 159 22.79 21.39 7.56
CA ASP A 159 22.27 20.01 7.58
C ASP A 159 21.55 19.66 6.27
N LYS A 160 20.75 20.58 5.73
CA LYS A 160 20.08 20.40 4.45
C LYS A 160 21.08 20.26 3.30
N LEU A 161 22.10 21.11 3.28
CA LEU A 161 23.15 21.08 2.25
C LEU A 161 23.97 19.79 2.31
N GLU A 162 24.29 19.32 3.52
CA GLU A 162 25.02 18.08 3.72
C GLU A 162 24.20 16.86 3.26
N LYS A 163 22.91 16.81 3.60
CA LYS A 163 22.00 15.76 3.12
C LYS A 163 21.91 15.70 1.60
N GLN A 164 21.77 16.85 0.95
CA GLN A 164 21.76 16.92 -0.52
C GLN A 164 23.04 16.35 -1.13
N ARG A 165 24.20 16.68 -0.55
CA ARG A 165 25.49 16.14 -1.00
C ARG A 165 25.58 14.62 -0.84
N GLN A 166 25.12 14.10 0.30
CA GLN A 166 25.10 12.66 0.57
C GLN A 166 24.18 11.92 -0.42
N GLU A 167 22.99 12.47 -0.68
CA GLU A 167 22.04 11.93 -1.66
C GLU A 167 22.63 11.92 -3.08
N GLU A 168 23.29 13.00 -3.50
CA GLU A 168 23.96 13.09 -4.81
C GLU A 168 25.10 12.06 -4.94
N GLU A 169 25.90 11.88 -3.88
CA GLU A 169 26.97 10.87 -3.85
C GLU A 169 26.41 9.44 -3.93
N GLU A 170 25.32 9.16 -3.21
CA GLU A 170 24.65 7.85 -3.26
C GLU A 170 24.07 7.58 -4.66
N ILE A 171 23.44 8.58 -5.28
CA ILE A 171 22.95 8.48 -6.67
C ILE A 171 24.13 8.22 -7.61
N ARG A 172 25.27 8.89 -7.41
CA ARG A 172 26.47 8.69 -8.23
C ARG A 172 27.05 7.27 -8.05
N ARG A 173 27.09 6.75 -6.83
CA ARG A 173 27.52 5.37 -6.53
C ARG A 173 26.59 4.36 -7.19
N LYS A 174 25.28 4.49 -7.02
CA LYS A 174 24.28 3.60 -7.65
C LYS A 174 24.36 3.63 -9.18
N LYS A 175 24.64 4.79 -9.78
CA LYS A 175 24.85 4.89 -11.24
C LYS A 175 26.09 4.12 -11.67
N LYS A 176 27.23 4.31 -10.99
CA LYS A 176 28.46 3.56 -11.27
C LYS A 176 28.26 2.05 -11.11
N GLU A 177 27.65 1.60 -10.01
CA GLU A 177 27.35 0.19 -9.79
C GLU A 177 26.45 -0.39 -10.88
N LYS A 178 25.44 0.37 -11.33
CA LYS A 178 24.59 -0.05 -12.46
C LYS A 178 25.36 -0.12 -13.78
N ASP A 179 26.28 0.81 -14.01
CA ASP A 179 27.09 0.80 -15.22
C ASP A 179 28.16 -0.31 -15.19
N ASP A 180 28.69 -0.65 -14.02
CA ASP A 180 29.60 -1.79 -13.82
C ASP A 180 28.87 -3.13 -13.93
N GLN A 181 27.60 -3.21 -13.52
CA GLN A 181 26.75 -4.41 -13.69
C GLN A 181 26.25 -4.60 -15.12
N LYS A 182 26.25 -3.56 -15.96
CA LYS A 182 25.91 -3.72 -17.37
C LYS A 182 27.02 -4.51 -18.05
N VAL A 183 26.66 -5.70 -18.52
CA VAL A 183 27.56 -6.53 -19.32
C VAL A 183 28.05 -5.70 -20.51
N LYS A 184 29.38 -5.59 -20.66
CA LYS A 184 29.97 -4.85 -21.76
C LYS A 184 29.54 -5.49 -23.08
N LYS A 185 29.14 -4.68 -24.05
CA LYS A 185 28.71 -5.17 -25.39
C LYS A 185 29.78 -6.06 -26.05
N GLY A 186 31.06 -5.78 -25.81
CA GLY A 186 32.16 -6.60 -26.30
C GLY A 186 32.20 -8.01 -25.73
N ASP A 187 31.79 -8.20 -24.48
CA ASP A 187 31.74 -9.53 -23.86
C ASP A 187 30.53 -10.33 -24.37
N VAL A 188 29.39 -9.66 -24.58
CA VAL A 188 28.20 -10.25 -25.23
C VAL A 188 28.55 -10.77 -26.62
N PHE A 189 29.29 -9.99 -27.42
CA PHE A 189 29.71 -10.40 -28.76
C PHE A 189 30.62 -11.64 -28.73
N LYS A 190 31.60 -11.68 -27.84
CA LYS A 190 32.49 -12.85 -27.67
C LYS A 190 31.71 -14.11 -27.32
N ILE A 191 30.76 -14.02 -26.37
CA ILE A 191 29.92 -15.14 -25.97
C ILE A 191 29.05 -15.61 -27.14
N MET A 192 28.47 -14.68 -27.89
CA MET A 192 27.66 -15.01 -29.07
C MET A 192 28.48 -15.75 -30.13
N GLN A 193 29.72 -15.31 -30.38
CA GLN A 193 30.62 -15.98 -31.32
C GLN A 193 30.95 -17.41 -30.88
N GLN A 194 31.22 -17.62 -29.58
CA GLN A 194 31.46 -18.96 -29.03
C GLN A 194 30.22 -19.87 -29.17
N LEU A 195 29.01 -19.33 -28.96
CA LEU A 195 27.77 -20.10 -29.14
C LEU A 195 27.52 -20.46 -30.60
N LEU A 196 27.84 -19.57 -31.54
CA LEU A 196 27.75 -19.86 -32.98
C LEU A 196 28.71 -20.98 -33.39
N GLN A 197 29.96 -20.95 -32.92
CA GLN A 197 30.92 -22.04 -33.16
C GLN A 197 30.40 -23.37 -32.61
N LYS A 198 29.93 -23.37 -31.36
CA LYS A 198 29.35 -24.57 -30.72
C LYS A 198 28.11 -25.08 -31.47
N LYS A 199 27.29 -24.17 -32.01
CA LYS A 199 26.14 -24.54 -32.84
C LYS A 199 26.57 -25.27 -34.11
N GLU A 200 27.60 -24.79 -34.78
CA GLU A 200 28.13 -25.43 -35.99
C GLU A 200 28.69 -26.83 -35.71
N GLU A 201 29.43 -27.00 -34.60
CA GLU A 201 29.92 -28.31 -34.15
C GLU A 201 28.77 -29.28 -33.89
N MET A 202 27.75 -28.84 -33.16
CA MET A 202 26.55 -29.63 -32.86
C MET A 202 25.75 -29.97 -34.12
N LEU A 203 25.68 -29.07 -35.11
CA LEU A 203 25.05 -29.34 -36.40
C LEU A 203 25.81 -30.41 -37.19
N LYS A 204 27.16 -30.39 -37.16
CA LYS A 204 27.98 -31.43 -37.78
C LYS A 204 27.72 -32.79 -37.13
N GLU A 205 27.68 -32.85 -35.80
CA GLU A 205 27.34 -34.09 -35.06
C GLU A 205 25.93 -34.57 -35.38
N PHE A 206 24.95 -33.67 -35.37
CA PHE A 206 23.56 -33.99 -35.69
C PHE A 206 23.41 -34.56 -37.11
N ALA A 207 24.12 -33.99 -38.09
CA ALA A 207 24.11 -34.47 -39.47
C ALA A 207 24.61 -35.93 -39.59
N GLN A 208 25.57 -36.35 -38.76
CA GLN A 208 26.06 -37.75 -38.73
C GLN A 208 24.97 -38.75 -38.31
N TYR A 209 24.01 -38.32 -37.50
CA TYR A 209 22.89 -39.15 -37.05
C TYR A 209 21.64 -38.99 -37.92
N SER A 210 21.48 -37.87 -38.61
CA SER A 210 20.27 -37.55 -39.38
C SER A 210 20.05 -38.48 -40.58
N HIS A 211 21.12 -38.94 -41.24
CA HIS A 211 21.02 -39.76 -42.46
C HIS A 211 20.91 -41.27 -42.23
N LYS A 212 20.95 -41.74 -40.98
CA LYS A 212 20.85 -43.17 -40.65
C LYS A 212 19.38 -43.59 -40.59
N ARG A 213 18.95 -44.47 -41.51
CA ARG A 213 17.57 -44.98 -41.58
C ARG A 213 17.26 -45.97 -40.45
N ASP A 214 18.19 -46.87 -40.15
CA ASP A 214 18.05 -47.87 -39.10
C ASP A 214 18.84 -47.46 -37.85
N MET A 215 18.18 -46.72 -36.96
CA MET A 215 18.76 -46.20 -35.73
C MET A 215 18.33 -47.05 -34.52
N THR A 216 19.30 -47.52 -33.74
CA THR A 216 19.07 -48.10 -32.40
C THR A 216 18.36 -47.10 -31.47
N GLN A 217 17.67 -47.58 -30.44
CA GLN A 217 16.99 -46.71 -29.47
C GLN A 217 17.94 -45.69 -28.81
N GLN A 218 19.16 -46.11 -28.47
CA GLN A 218 20.18 -45.22 -27.89
C GLN A 218 20.57 -44.09 -28.85
N THR A 219 20.74 -44.40 -30.14
CA THR A 219 21.04 -43.37 -31.15
C THR A 219 19.89 -42.39 -31.38
N LYS A 220 18.63 -42.84 -31.23
CA LYS A 220 17.45 -41.96 -31.27
C LYS A 220 17.43 -40.98 -30.08
N LEU A 221 17.72 -41.47 -28.87
CA LEU A 221 17.82 -40.63 -27.67
C LEU A 221 18.93 -39.57 -27.83
N LYS A 222 20.12 -39.98 -28.29
CA LYS A 222 21.22 -39.03 -28.57
C LYS A 222 20.82 -37.96 -29.60
N LYS A 223 20.09 -38.34 -30.65
CA LYS A 223 19.57 -37.39 -31.64
C LYS A 223 18.61 -36.38 -31.01
N GLU A 224 17.68 -36.84 -30.19
CA GLU A 224 16.72 -35.98 -29.49
C GLU A 224 17.43 -35.03 -28.50
N GLU A 225 18.46 -35.51 -27.80
CA GLU A 225 19.30 -34.66 -26.94
C GLU A 225 20.04 -33.57 -27.72
N LEU A 226 20.58 -33.91 -28.89
CA LEU A 226 21.23 -32.94 -29.78
C LEU A 226 20.22 -31.88 -30.24
N GLU A 227 19.01 -32.27 -30.65
CA GLU A 227 17.95 -31.33 -31.06
C GLU A 227 17.54 -30.39 -29.92
N LYS A 228 17.35 -30.93 -28.70
CA LYS A 228 17.04 -30.11 -27.52
C LYS A 228 18.14 -29.09 -27.22
N ARG A 229 19.41 -29.51 -27.25
CA ARG A 229 20.56 -28.62 -27.05
C ARG A 229 20.66 -27.56 -28.14
N LEU A 230 20.36 -27.91 -29.39
CA LEU A 230 20.39 -26.99 -30.52
C LEU A 230 19.33 -25.90 -30.38
N ASN A 231 18.10 -26.29 -30.01
CA ASN A 231 17.01 -25.36 -29.70
C ASN A 231 17.35 -24.43 -28.52
N GLN A 232 18.05 -24.94 -27.52
CA GLN A 232 18.51 -24.12 -26.38
C GLN A 232 19.54 -23.07 -26.83
N ILE A 233 20.56 -23.48 -27.60
CA ILE A 233 21.57 -22.56 -28.15
C ILE A 233 20.91 -21.49 -29.03
N ASP A 234 19.95 -21.85 -29.87
CA ASP A 234 19.21 -20.90 -30.70
C ASP A 234 18.40 -19.90 -29.87
N GLY A 235 17.78 -20.36 -28.78
CA GLY A 235 17.10 -19.49 -27.83
C GLY A 235 18.05 -18.50 -27.15
N ASP A 236 19.25 -18.96 -26.77
CA ASP A 236 20.24 -18.14 -26.09
C ASP A 236 20.90 -17.13 -27.04
N ILE A 237 21.20 -17.50 -28.28
CA ILE A 237 21.66 -16.58 -29.33
C ILE A 237 20.63 -15.46 -29.54
N LYS A 238 19.34 -15.79 -29.71
CA LYS A 238 18.28 -14.78 -29.86
C LYS A 238 18.17 -13.83 -28.67
N LYS A 239 18.41 -14.31 -27.45
CA LYS A 239 18.44 -13.44 -26.26
C LYS A 239 19.64 -12.50 -26.29
N LEU A 240 20.82 -13.00 -26.64
CA LEU A 240 22.05 -12.20 -26.74
C LEU A 240 21.96 -11.17 -27.88
N GLU A 241 21.37 -11.51 -29.02
CA GLU A 241 21.12 -10.57 -30.12
C GLU A 241 20.24 -9.40 -29.67
N ARG A 242 19.18 -9.67 -28.88
CA ARG A 242 18.35 -8.60 -28.30
C ARG A 242 19.14 -7.71 -27.35
N LEU A 243 20.03 -8.28 -26.54
CA LEU A 243 20.90 -7.53 -25.61
C LEU A 243 21.99 -6.72 -26.31
N TYR A 244 22.44 -7.16 -27.48
CA TYR A 244 23.46 -6.47 -28.26
C TYR A 244 22.87 -5.28 -29.02
N ASN A 245 21.69 -5.47 -29.62
CA ASN A 245 20.99 -4.48 -30.43
C ASN A 245 20.30 -3.38 -29.59
N HIS A 246 19.96 -3.66 -28.33
CA HIS A 246 19.52 -2.66 -27.34
C HIS A 246 20.71 -2.04 -26.59
#